data_AF-A0A847DE71-F1
#
_entry.id   AF-A0A847DE71-F1
#
_cell.length_a   1.000
_cell.length_b   1.000
_cell.length_c   1.000
_cell.angle_alpha   90.00
_cell.angle_beta   90.00
_cell.angle_gamma   90.00
#
_symmetry.space_group_name_H-M   'P 1'
#
loop_
_entity.id
_entity.type
_entity.pdbx_description
1 polymer ?
#
loop_
_entity_poly.entity_id
_entity_poly.type
_entity_poly.pdbx_seq_one_letter_code
_entity_poly.pdbx_strand_id
1 'polypeptide(L)'
;MTILFPALILIVAILCAPAYLVSRRKGDESKWFLIASLPAIVLWIGLTGIGYGAQSLSNIIEIFWILLATVVVSYLKVFLIDRKTQKPRQATYIMMALLAIGAFLLRAFMPVLPE
;
A
#
# COMPACT_ATOMS: atom_id res chain seq x y z
N MET A 1 2.45 19.41 -3.55
CA MET A 1 1.92 18.15 -2.99
C MET A 1 0.63 17.68 -3.65
N THR A 2 -0.29 18.58 -4.04
CA THR A 2 -1.60 18.24 -4.63
C THR A 2 -1.54 17.43 -5.94
N ILE A 3 -0.52 17.61 -6.77
CA ILE A 3 -0.35 16.86 -8.04
C ILE A 3 0.53 15.61 -7.87
N LEU A 4 1.55 15.70 -7.02
CA LEU A 4 2.52 14.62 -6.79
C LEU A 4 1.84 13.37 -6.22
N PHE A 5 0.91 13.56 -5.28
CA PHE A 5 0.21 12.47 -4.61
C PHE A 5 -0.67 11.61 -5.54
N PRO A 6 -1.60 12.18 -6.33
CA PRO A 6 -2.37 11.39 -7.28
C PRO A 6 -1.48 10.78 -8.37
N ALA A 7 -0.42 11.47 -8.80
CA ALA A 7 0.53 10.92 -9.77
C ALA A 7 1.24 9.66 -9.22
N LEU A 8 1.69 9.68 -7.96
CA LEU A 8 2.33 8.54 -7.32
C LEU A 8 1.37 7.36 -7.14
N ILE A 9 0.13 7.61 -6.72
CA ILE A 9 -0.89 6.55 -6.63
C ILE A 9 -1.15 5.93 -8.00
N LEU A 10 -1.24 6.75 -9.04
CA LEU A 10 -1.48 6.30 -10.41
C LEU A 10 -0.29 5.47 -10.94
N ILE A 11 0.94 5.90 -10.68
CA ILE A 11 2.14 5.12 -10.99
C ILE A 11 2.10 3.75 -10.31
N VAL A 12 1.78 3.70 -9.01
CA VAL A 12 1.69 2.43 -8.28
C VAL A 12 0.56 1.55 -8.81
N ALA A 13 -0.59 2.12 -9.15
CA ALA A 13 -1.68 1.39 -9.78
C ALA A 13 -1.25 0.78 -11.12
N ILE A 14 -0.48 1.51 -11.94
CA ILE A 14 0.09 1.01 -13.19
C ILE A 14 1.09 -0.13 -12.91
N LEU A 15 1.98 0.03 -11.93
CA LEU A 15 2.96 -1.00 -11.55
C LEU A 15 2.29 -2.28 -11.00
N CYS A 16 1.17 -2.13 -10.29
CA CYS A 16 0.39 -3.26 -9.78
C CYS A 16 -0.55 -3.87 -10.83
N ALA A 17 -0.82 -3.19 -11.95
CA ALA A 17 -1.68 -3.68 -13.02
C ALA A 17 -1.27 -5.06 -13.59
N PRO A 18 0.01 -5.33 -13.92
CA PRO A 18 0.41 -6.67 -14.37
C PRO A 18 0.12 -7.75 -13.32
N ALA A 19 0.40 -7.48 -12.04
CA ALA A 19 0.08 -8.41 -10.95
C ALA A 19 -1.44 -8.66 -10.85
N TYR A 20 -2.24 -7.60 -10.95
CA TYR A 20 -3.70 -7.70 -11.01
C TYR A 20 -4.20 -8.53 -12.19
N LEU A 21 -3.66 -8.30 -13.39
CA LEU A 21 -4.03 -9.05 -14.60
C LEU A 21 -3.73 -10.54 -14.44
N VAL A 22 -2.58 -10.89 -13.86
CA VAL A 22 -2.21 -12.29 -13.57
C VAL A 22 -3.16 -12.90 -12.54
N SER A 23 -3.50 -12.18 -11.48
CA SER A 23 -4.43 -12.69 -10.46
C SER A 23 -5.84 -12.88 -11.00
N ARG A 24 -6.34 -11.91 -11.78
CA ARG A 24 -7.68 -11.95 -12.38
C ARG A 24 -7.87 -13.13 -13.33
N ARG A 25 -6.80 -13.61 -13.98
CA ARG A 25 -6.85 -14.84 -14.81
C ARG A 25 -7.16 -16.09 -13.99
N LYS A 26 -6.90 -16.09 -12.67
CA LYS A 26 -7.16 -17.22 -11.77
C LYS A 26 -8.55 -17.19 -11.12
N GLY A 27 -9.36 -16.16 -11.38
CA GLY A 27 -10.72 -16.03 -10.84
C GLY A 27 -10.95 -14.71 -10.10
N ASP A 28 -12.08 -14.65 -9.36
CA ASP A 28 -12.78 -13.52 -8.71
C ASP A 28 -11.92 -12.51 -7.91
N GLU A 29 -10.94 -11.89 -8.58
CA GLU A 29 -10.06 -10.88 -8.00
C GLU A 29 -10.81 -9.59 -7.73
N SER A 30 -10.54 -8.99 -6.58
CA SER A 30 -11.19 -7.76 -6.17
C SER A 30 -10.66 -6.57 -6.96
N LYS A 31 -11.55 -5.71 -7.46
CA LYS A 31 -11.17 -4.39 -8.04
C LYS A 31 -10.40 -3.53 -7.04
N TRP A 32 -10.56 -3.78 -5.75
CA TRP A 32 -9.82 -3.12 -4.67
C TRP A 32 -8.31 -3.38 -4.71
N PHE A 33 -7.84 -4.39 -5.44
CA PHE A 33 -6.41 -4.69 -5.57
C PHE A 33 -5.61 -3.51 -6.12
N LEU A 34 -6.13 -2.81 -7.15
CA LEU A 34 -5.44 -1.69 -7.78
C LEU A 34 -5.33 -0.45 -6.89
N ILE A 35 -6.21 -0.37 -5.89
CA ILE A 35 -6.27 0.71 -4.89
C ILE A 35 -5.98 0.19 -3.49
N ALA A 36 -5.22 -0.90 -3.37
CA ALA A 36 -4.96 -1.54 -2.09
C ALA A 36 -4.09 -0.70 -1.15
N SER A 37 -3.36 0.29 -1.68
CA SER A 37 -2.62 1.29 -0.88
C SER A 37 -3.55 2.29 -0.19
N LEU A 38 -4.79 2.47 -0.67
CA LEU A 38 -5.67 3.55 -0.24
C LEU A 38 -6.02 3.50 1.25
N PRO A 39 -6.37 2.36 1.87
CA PRO A 39 -6.59 2.30 3.32
C PRO A 39 -5.35 2.65 4.14
N ALA A 40 -4.16 2.20 3.69
CA ALA A 40 -2.90 2.50 4.36
C ALA A 40 -2.59 4.00 4.30
N ILE A 41 -2.84 4.62 3.15
CA ILE A 41 -2.71 6.06 2.94
C ILE A 41 -3.71 6.84 3.78
N VAL A 42 -4.98 6.45 3.81
CA VAL A 42 -6.02 7.14 4.61
C VAL A 42 -5.68 7.07 6.09
N LEU A 43 -5.25 5.91 6.59
CA LEU A 43 -4.78 5.76 7.96
C LEU A 43 -3.59 6.68 8.24
N TRP A 44 -2.60 6.70 7.35
CA TRP A 44 -1.41 7.54 7.47
C TRP A 44 -1.75 9.04 7.50
N ILE A 45 -2.67 9.50 6.63
CA ILE A 45 -3.17 10.89 6.64
C ILE A 45 -3.84 11.20 7.96
N GLY A 46 -4.69 10.29 8.47
CA GLY A 46 -5.38 10.47 9.75
C GLY A 46 -4.39 10.59 10.92
N LEU A 47 -3.41 9.70 11.00
CA LEU A 47 -2.35 9.74 12.02
C LEU A 47 -1.51 11.02 11.94
N THR A 48 -1.17 11.45 10.72
CA THR A 48 -0.43 12.70 10.50
C THR A 48 -1.26 13.91 10.91
N GLY A 49 -2.55 13.92 10.60
CA GLY A 49 -3.47 15.02 10.92
C GLY A 49 -3.70 15.23 12.42
N ILE A 50 -3.63 14.16 13.22
CA ILE A 50 -3.68 14.25 14.70
C ILE A 50 -2.31 14.54 15.34
N GLY A 51 -1.26 14.67 14.54
CA GLY A 51 0.11 14.94 15.02
C GLY A 51 0.83 13.73 15.62
N TYR A 52 0.39 12.51 15.31
CA TYR A 52 1.08 11.31 15.73
C TYR A 52 2.32 11.06 14.84
N GLY A 53 3.48 10.77 15.44
CA GLY A 53 4.74 10.51 14.73
C GLY A 53 5.51 11.77 14.31
N ALA A 54 6.68 11.58 13.69
CA ALA A 54 7.56 12.68 13.29
C ALA A 54 6.90 13.58 12.21
N GLN A 55 6.97 14.90 12.38
CA GLN A 55 6.44 15.89 11.43
C GLN A 55 7.57 16.57 10.64
N SER A 56 8.40 15.78 9.96
CA SER A 56 9.58 16.28 9.23
C SER A 56 9.55 15.80 7.77
N LEU A 57 10.70 15.87 7.09
CA LEU A 57 10.94 15.22 5.80
C LEU A 57 10.55 13.72 5.81
N SER A 58 10.51 13.11 7.00
CA SER A 58 9.95 11.77 7.26
C SER A 58 8.60 11.54 6.59
N ASN A 59 7.67 12.51 6.61
CA ASN A 59 6.35 12.36 6.00
C ASN A 59 6.40 12.01 4.52
N ILE A 60 7.33 12.61 3.79
CA ILE A 60 7.50 12.39 2.35
C ILE A 60 8.11 11.00 2.11
N ILE A 61 9.08 10.61 2.93
CA ILE A 61 9.75 9.31 2.79
C ILE A 61 8.80 8.16 3.19
N GLU A 62 7.95 8.37 4.20
CA GLU A 62 6.95 7.40 4.65
C GLU A 62 6.00 7.01 3.53
N ILE A 63 5.51 7.98 2.75
CA ILE A 63 4.63 7.66 1.63
C ILE A 63 5.34 6.85 0.55
N PHE A 64 6.60 7.15 0.23
CA PHE A 64 7.37 6.34 -0.71
C PHE A 64 7.50 4.89 -0.22
N TRP A 65 7.73 4.68 1.07
CA TRP A 65 7.77 3.34 1.67
C TRP A 65 6.42 2.62 1.61
N ILE A 66 5.31 3.29 1.94
CA ILE A 66 3.95 2.71 1.85
C ILE A 66 3.65 2.26 0.41
N LEU A 67 3.99 3.10 -0.56
CA LEU A 67 3.79 2.84 -1.97
C LEU A 67 4.67 1.69 -2.48
N LEU A 68 5.96 1.70 -2.12
CA LEU A 68 6.88 0.61 -2.46
C LEU A 68 6.43 -0.72 -1.85
N ALA A 69 6.04 -0.71 -0.56
CA ALA A 69 5.49 -1.88 0.12
C ALA A 69 4.23 -2.39 -0.58
N THR A 70 3.36 -1.50 -1.06
CA THR A 70 2.18 -1.90 -1.83
C THR A 70 2.56 -2.70 -3.07
N VAL A 71 3.53 -2.26 -3.86
CA VAL A 71 4.00 -2.99 -5.05
C VAL A 71 4.58 -4.35 -4.64
N VAL A 72 5.50 -4.38 -3.68
CA VAL A 72 6.16 -5.61 -3.23
C VAL A 72 5.13 -6.63 -2.72
N VAL A 73 4.23 -6.23 -1.83
CA VAL A 73 3.21 -7.11 -1.26
C VAL A 73 2.22 -7.56 -2.32
N SER A 74 1.86 -6.71 -3.29
CA SER A 74 0.99 -7.08 -4.40
C SER A 74 1.59 -8.20 -5.24
N TYR A 75 2.88 -8.11 -5.57
CA TYR A 75 3.59 -9.18 -6.29
C TYR A 75 3.73 -10.44 -5.44
N LEU A 76 4.14 -10.32 -4.17
CA LEU A 76 4.25 -11.48 -3.27
C LEU A 76 2.91 -12.20 -3.12
N LYS A 77 1.81 -11.47 -2.98
CA LYS A 77 0.46 -12.03 -2.91
C LYS A 77 0.12 -12.83 -4.16
N VAL A 78 0.37 -12.30 -5.36
CA VAL A 78 0.06 -12.98 -6.63
C VAL A 78 0.94 -14.22 -6.87
N PHE A 79 2.23 -14.12 -6.59
CA PHE A 79 3.19 -15.19 -6.88
C PHE A 79 3.22 -16.29 -5.80
N LEU A 80 3.03 -15.95 -4.53
CA LEU A 80 3.09 -16.89 -3.41
C LEU A 80 1.71 -17.33 -2.93
N ILE A 81 0.81 -16.38 -2.65
CA ILE A 81 -0.47 -16.67 -2.01
C ILE A 81 -1.49 -17.15 -3.04
N ASP A 82 -1.71 -16.42 -4.12
CA ASP A 82 -2.68 -16.81 -5.17
C ASP A 82 -2.23 -18.03 -5.97
N ARG A 83 -0.98 -18.49 -5.79
CA ARG A 83 -0.53 -19.78 -6.31
C ARG A 83 -0.94 -20.95 -5.40
N LYS A 84 -1.03 -20.72 -4.09
CA LYS A 84 -1.37 -21.76 -3.09
C LYS A 84 -2.85 -21.77 -2.73
N THR A 85 -3.52 -20.63 -2.80
CA THR A 85 -4.86 -20.43 -2.26
C THR A 85 -5.83 -20.06 -3.37
N GLN A 86 -6.96 -20.76 -3.49
CA GLN A 86 -8.00 -20.46 -4.49
C GLN A 86 -8.97 -19.34 -4.05
N LYS A 87 -8.53 -18.42 -3.18
CA LYS A 87 -9.37 -17.34 -2.62
C LYS A 87 -8.69 -15.96 -2.80
N PRO A 88 -8.46 -15.50 -4.04
CA PRO A 88 -7.72 -14.27 -4.33
C PRO A 88 -8.32 -13.01 -3.67
N ARG A 89 -9.65 -12.94 -3.59
CA ARG A 89 -10.38 -11.83 -2.94
C ARG A 89 -10.06 -11.68 -1.45
N GLN A 90 -10.03 -12.79 -0.71
CA GLN A 90 -9.72 -12.77 0.72
C GLN A 90 -8.26 -12.36 0.95
N ALA A 91 -7.35 -12.85 0.11
CA ALA A 91 -5.94 -12.47 0.15
C ALA A 91 -5.74 -10.96 -0.10
N THR A 92 -6.54 -10.35 -0.98
CA THR A 92 -6.50 -8.89 -1.20
C THR A 92 -6.94 -8.09 0.03
N TYR A 93 -7.98 -8.52 0.76
CA TYR A 93 -8.36 -7.86 2.02
C TYR A 93 -7.29 -8.01 3.11
N ILE A 94 -6.68 -9.19 3.22
CA ILE A 94 -5.57 -9.43 4.17
C ILE A 94 -4.39 -8.54 3.82
N MET A 95 -4.04 -8.44 2.53
CA MET A 95 -2.99 -7.54 2.05
C MET A 95 -3.27 -6.08 2.41
N MET A 96 -4.49 -5.59 2.21
CA MET A 96 -4.88 -4.23 2.58
C MET A 96 -4.74 -3.99 4.08
N ALA A 97 -5.15 -4.95 4.92
CA ALA A 97 -4.98 -4.88 6.37
C ALA A 97 -3.49 -4.85 6.77
N LEU A 98 -2.66 -5.69 6.14
CA LEU A 98 -1.21 -5.70 6.38
C LEU A 98 -0.55 -4.38 5.97
N LEU A 99 -0.93 -3.78 4.85
CA LEU A 99 -0.42 -2.48 4.42
C LEU A 99 -0.83 -1.38 5.41
N ALA A 100 -2.06 -1.40 5.92
CA ALA A 100 -2.52 -0.44 6.92
C ALA A 100 -1.74 -0.58 8.24
N ILE A 101 -1.56 -1.81 8.73
CA ILE A 101 -0.72 -2.08 9.91
C ILE A 101 0.72 -1.62 9.66
N GLY A 102 1.28 -1.91 8.49
CA GLY A 102 2.61 -1.46 8.09
C GLY A 102 2.75 0.05 8.09
N ALA A 103 1.76 0.79 7.59
CA ALA A 103 1.74 2.25 7.63
C ALA A 103 1.69 2.79 9.07
N PHE A 104 0.91 2.17 9.95
CA PHE A 104 0.89 2.52 11.38
C PHE A 104 2.24 2.29 12.04
N LEU A 105 2.85 1.13 11.83
CA LEU A 105 4.16 0.80 12.40
C LEU A 105 5.23 1.73 11.87
N LEU A 106 5.24 1.99 10.56
CA LEU A 106 6.17 2.94 9.94
C LEU A 106 6.05 4.30 10.63
N ARG A 107 4.82 4.79 10.83
CA ARG A 107 4.57 6.06 11.51
C ARG A 107 5.02 6.07 12.97
N ALA A 108 4.81 4.96 13.69
CA ALA A 108 5.14 4.85 15.11
C ALA A 108 6.66 4.76 15.36
N PHE A 109 7.40 4.17 14.43
CA PHE A 109 8.84 3.87 14.61
C PHE A 109 9.77 4.71 13.77
N MET A 110 9.28 5.52 12.81
CA MET A 110 10.15 6.33 11.97
C MET A 110 10.81 7.45 12.79
N PRO A 111 12.16 7.49 12.83
CA PRO A 111 12.86 8.54 13.54
C PRO A 111 12.67 9.90 12.85
N VAL A 112 12.78 10.97 13.63
CA VAL A 112 12.83 12.33 13.09
C VAL A 112 14.09 12.45 12.24
N LEU A 113 13.91 12.80 10.97
CA LEU A 113 15.02 13.08 10.07
C LEU A 113 15.30 14.58 10.12
N PRO A 114 16.55 15.00 10.43
CA PRO A 114 16.94 16.41 10.34
C PRO A 114 16.85 16.87 8.87
N GLU A 115 16.53 18.15 8.72
CA GLU A 115 16.13 18.82 7.47
C GLU A 115 17.23 18.87 6.41
#